data_AF-A0A151RVL6-F1
#
_entry.id   AF-A0A151RVL6-F1
#
_cell.length_a   1.000
_cell.length_b   1.000
_cell.length_c   1.000
_cell.angle_alpha   90.00
_cell.angle_beta   90.00
_cell.angle_gamma   90.00
#
_symmetry.space_group_name_H-M   'P 1'
#
loop_
_entity.id
_entity.type
_entity.pdbx_description
1 polymer ?
#
loop_
_entity_poly.entity_id
_entity_poly.type
_entity_poly.pdbx_seq_one_letter_code
_entity_poly.pdbx_strand_id
1 'polypeptide(L)' 'MWITDSGATLHVTPRKEFFTSYTSGDFGVLKMGNDGVSKVIGVGDVCLQTNIGI' A
#
# COMPACT_ATOMS: atom_id res chain seq x y z
N MET A 1 10.49 3.94 3.17
CA MET A 1 10.50 3.24 4.47
C MET A 1 9.06 2.90 4.80
N TRP A 2 8.74 1.63 4.97
CA TRP A 2 7.43 1.19 5.45
C TRP A 2 7.48 1.11 6.98
N ILE A 3 6.38 1.47 7.64
CA ILE A 3 6.22 1.33 9.09
C ILE A 3 5.04 0.38 9.28
N THR A 4 5.27 -0.70 10.02
CA THR A 4 4.19 -1.63 10.38
C THR A 4 3.26 -0.96 11.38
N ASP A 5 1.99 -0.88 11.03
CA ASP A 5 0.93 -0.32 11.87
C ASP A 5 -0.12 -1.41 12.08
N SER A 6 -0.24 -1.91 13.31
CA SER A 6 -1.23 -2.95 13.65
C SER A 6 -2.67 -2.44 13.62
N GLY A 7 -2.88 -1.11 13.57
CA GLY A 7 -4.18 -0.48 13.38
C GLY A 7 -4.58 -0.33 11.91
N ALA A 8 -3.67 -0.57 10.95
CA ALA A 8 -3.93 -0.42 9.53
C ALA A 8 -4.36 -1.76 8.90
N THR A 9 -5.49 -1.75 8.19
CA THR A 9 -5.93 -2.92 7.39
C THR A 9 -5.29 -2.96 6.01
N LEU A 10 -4.91 -1.79 5.46
CA LEU A 10 -4.36 -1.65 4.12
C LEU A 10 -3.18 -0.69 4.13
N HIS A 11 -2.12 -1.08 3.43
CA HIS A 11 -0.94 -0.26 3.18
C HIS A 11 -1.03 0.35 1.78
N VAL A 12 -0.98 1.68 1.68
CA VAL A 12 -1.12 2.45 0.43
C VAL A 12 0.11 3.32 0.19
N THR A 13 0.51 3.44 -1.06
CA THR A 13 1.61 4.33 -1.49
C THR A 13 1.30 4.94 -2.86
N PRO A 14 1.66 6.22 -3.10
CA PRO A 14 1.58 6.80 -4.44
C PRO A 14 2.70 6.30 -5.37
N ARG A 15 3.68 5.55 -4.85
CA ARG A 15 4.87 5.10 -5.59
C ARG A 15 4.65 3.73 -6.21
N LYS A 16 4.28 3.70 -7.48
CA LYS A 16 4.13 2.48 -8.28
C LYS A 16 5.44 1.66 -8.35
N GLU A 17 6.59 2.33 -8.30
CA GLU A 17 7.92 1.73 -8.42
C GLU A 17 8.26 0.71 -7.32
N PHE A 18 7.56 0.75 -6.18
CA PHE A 18 7.81 -0.16 -5.05
C PHE A 18 7.19 -1.55 -5.24
N PHE A 19 6.28 -1.69 -6.19
CA PHE A 19 5.55 -2.92 -6.40
C PHE A 19 6.35 -3.87 -7.29
N THR A 20 6.41 -5.14 -6.90
CA THR A 20 7.02 -6.22 -7.70
C THR A 20 6.03 -6.82 -8.70
N SER A 21 4.73 -6.71 -8.41
CA SER A 21 3.63 -7.01 -9.31
C SER A 21 2.72 -5.79 -9.39
N TYR A 22 2.07 -5.52 -10.53
CA TYR A 22 1.14 -4.40 -10.61
C TYR A 22 -0.02 -4.71 -11.55
N THR A 23 -1.21 -4.75 -10.98
CA THR A 23 -2.47 -4.84 -11.73
C THR A 23 -3.13 -3.48 -11.74
N SER A 24 -3.16 -2.83 -12.90
CA SER A 24 -3.94 -1.61 -13.09
C SER A 24 -5.43 -1.92 -13.14
N GLY A 25 -6.25 -1.06 -12.55
CA GLY A 25 -7.69 -1.23 -12.53
C GLY A 25 -8.38 -0.13 -11.73
N ASP A 26 -9.69 -0.06 -11.82
CA ASP A 26 -10.49 0.76 -10.92
C ASP A 26 -10.89 -0.09 -9.70
N PHE A 27 -10.28 0.20 -8.56
CA PHE A 27 -10.58 -0.47 -7.29
C PHE A 27 -11.42 0.43 -6.36
N GLY A 28 -11.99 1.51 -6.91
CA GLY A 28 -12.78 2.47 -6.17
C GLY A 28 -11.94 3.48 -5.41
N VAL A 29 -12.50 3.96 -4.30
CA VAL A 29 -11.94 5.05 -3.49
C VAL A 29 -11.63 4.52 -2.09
N LEU A 30 -10.40 4.78 -1.63
CA LEU A 30 -9.98 4.46 -0.27
C LEU A 30 -10.16 5.69 0.62
N LYS A 31 -10.87 5.51 1.74
CA LYS A 31 -10.92 6.50 2.82
C LYS A 31 -9.73 6.29 3.77
N MET A 32 -9.00 7.35 4.04
CA MET A 32 -7.81 7.34 4.90
C MET A 32 -8.16 7.79 6.32
N GLY A 33 -7.27 7.51 7.28
CA GLY A 33 -7.46 7.88 8.68
C GLY A 33 -7.50 9.39 8.97
N ASN A 34 -7.11 10.22 8.00
CA ASN A 34 -7.18 11.69 8.08
C ASN A 34 -8.42 12.26 7.36
N ASP A 35 -9.47 11.45 7.17
CA ASP A 35 -10.69 11.75 6.39
C ASP A 35 -10.47 12.07 4.91
N GLY A 36 -9.22 12.04 4.44
CA GLY A 36 -8.90 12.14 3.02
C GLY A 36 -9.41 10.93 2.24
N VAL A 37 -9.63 11.12 0.95
CA VAL A 37 -10.04 10.08 0.02
C VAL A 37 -9.09 10.04 -1.16
N SER A 38 -8.78 8.85 -1.66
CA SER A 38 -7.93 8.66 -2.84
C SER A 38 -8.44 7.56 -3.74
N LYS A 39 -8.36 7.76 -5.06
CA LYS A 39 -8.70 6.73 -6.03
C LYS A 39 -7.60 5.66 -6.07
N VAL A 40 -8.00 4.40 -5.99
CA VAL A 40 -7.07 3.27 -6.12
C VAL A 40 -7.02 2.82 -7.58
N ILE A 41 -5.93 3.17 -8.25
CA ILE A 41 -5.72 2.91 -9.70
C ILE A 41 -4.94 1.61 -9.98
N GLY A 42 -4.49 0.92 -8.93
CA GLY A 42 -3.72 -0.31 -9.04
C GLY A 42 -3.45 -0.97 -7.71
N VAL A 43 -3.27 -2.28 -7.75
CA VAL A 43 -2.90 -3.12 -6.60
C VAL A 43 -1.74 -4.02 -7.01
N GLY A 44 -0.88 -4.34 -6.05
CA GLY A 44 0.28 -5.18 -6.29
C GLY A 44 0.95 -5.63 -5.00
N ASP A 45 1.94 -6.50 -5.16
CA ASP A 45 2.77 -7.00 -4.06
C ASP A 45 3.99 -6.12 -3.87
N VAL A 46 4.46 -6.03 -2.62
CA VAL A 46 5.71 -5.35 -2.26
C VAL A 46 6.57 -6.34 -1.50
N CYS A 47 7.80 -6.56 -1.97
CA CYS A 47 8.78 -7.35 -1.22
C CYS A 47 9.41 -6.47 -0.13
N LEU A 48 9.15 -6.82 1.13
CA LEU A 48 9.75 -6.15 2.28
C LEU A 48 10.89 -7.00 2.84
N GLN A 49 12.07 -6.40 2.96
CA GLN A 49 13.17 -6.99 3.71
C GLN A 49 13.20 -6.34 5.08
N THR A 50 13.01 -7.14 6.12
CA THR A 50 13.05 -6.69 7.52
C THR A 50 14.33 -7.22 8.16
N ASN A 51 15.01 -6.39 8.95
CA ASN A 51 16.23 -6.77 9.68
C ASN A 51 15.96 -7.53 10.99
N ILE A 52 14.72 -7.99 11.21
CA ILE A 52 14.42 -9.00 12.22
C ILE A 52 15.05 -10.30 11.72
N GLY A 53 16.29 -10.54 12.15
CA GLY A 53 16.90 -11.87 12.04
C GLY A 53 15.98 -12.84 12.76
N ILE A 54 15.52 -13.85 12.03
CA ILE A 54 15.01 -15.08 12.64
C ILE A 54 16.07 -15.68 13.57
#